data_AF-A0A1Z4M2L0-F1
#
_entry.id   AF-A0A1Z4M2L0-F1
#
_cell.length_a   1.000
_cell.length_b   1.000
_cell.length_c   1.000
_cell.angle_alpha   90.00
_cell.angle_beta   90.00
_cell.angle_gamma   90.00
#
_symmetry.space_group_name_H-M   'P 1'
#
loop_
_entity.id
_entity.type
_entity.pdbx_description
1 polymer ?
#
loop_
_entity_poly.entity_id
_entity_poly.type
_entity_poly.pdbx_seq_one_letter_code
_entity_poly.pdbx_strand_id
1 'polypeptide(L)'
;MLKDTSGEVCCFCPSCFAPQNKLETGKTTLPQADSPRTSFPIEGRPGKEQILAIITPKIPNLEWLPNPSDEPLTLTEDYLNTLLDYTNNSKETQILYTEYQVVK
;
A
#
# COMPACT_ATOMS: atom_id res chain seq x y z
N MET A 1 24.19 -12.44 5.64
CA MET A 1 23.19 -11.93 4.69
C MET A 1 22.17 -11.14 5.50
N LEU A 2 22.30 -9.82 5.56
CA LEU A 2 21.33 -9.00 6.28
C LEU A 2 20.10 -8.83 5.39
N LYS A 3 18.97 -9.37 5.85
CA LYS A 3 17.64 -9.10 5.31
C LYS A 3 17.20 -7.76 5.91
N ASP A 4 17.72 -6.65 5.40
CA ASP A 4 17.50 -5.30 5.94
C ASP A 4 16.21 -4.65 5.41
N THR A 5 15.08 -5.32 5.63
CA THR A 5 13.74 -4.70 5.61
C THR A 5 13.24 -4.70 7.05
N SER A 6 12.45 -3.72 7.48
CA SER A 6 11.81 -3.75 8.81
C SER A 6 11.01 -5.04 9.06
N GLY A 7 10.54 -5.70 7.99
CA GLY A 7 9.66 -6.86 8.03
C GLY A 7 8.20 -6.48 8.27
N GLU A 8 7.93 -5.18 8.40
CA GLU A 8 6.58 -4.63 8.55
C GLU A 8 5.99 -4.36 7.18
N VAL A 9 4.71 -4.72 7.02
CA VAL A 9 3.95 -4.42 5.80
C VAL A 9 2.84 -3.47 6.19
N CYS A 10 2.72 -2.33 5.51
CA CYS A 10 1.71 -1.32 5.80
C CYS A 10 0.80 -1.09 4.60
N CYS A 11 -0.50 -0.94 4.85
CA CYS A 11 -1.49 -0.53 3.87
C CYS A 11 -1.55 1.00 3.81
N PHE A 12 -1.21 1.55 2.65
CA PHE A 12 -1.21 3.00 2.40
C PHE A 12 -2.47 3.51 1.69
N CYS A 13 -3.39 2.64 1.28
CA CYS A 13 -4.57 3.05 0.53
C CYS A 13 -5.79 2.20 0.91
N PRO A 14 -6.86 2.81 1.49
CA PRO A 14 -6.95 4.22 1.87
C PRO A 14 -6.02 4.59 3.05
N SER A 15 -5.51 5.82 3.08
CA SER A 15 -4.80 6.42 4.24
C SER A 15 -4.65 7.94 4.07
N CYS A 16 -4.06 8.61 5.07
CA CYS A 16 -3.70 10.02 5.04
C CYS A 16 -2.69 10.40 3.91
N PHE A 17 -2.16 9.44 3.14
CA PHE A 17 -1.37 9.67 1.93
C PHE A 17 -2.15 9.42 0.62
N ALA A 18 -3.17 8.56 0.68
CA ALA A 18 -3.97 8.14 -0.46
C ALA A 18 -5.43 7.89 -0.01
N PRO A 19 -6.20 8.96 0.28
CA PRO A 19 -7.56 8.85 0.80
C PRO A 19 -8.54 8.14 -0.15
N GLN A 20 -8.37 8.26 -1.47
CA GLN A 20 -9.24 7.67 -2.48
C GLN A 20 -8.73 6.31 -2.93
N ASN A 21 -9.41 5.24 -2.51
CA ASN A 21 -9.14 3.88 -2.96
C ASN A 21 -9.74 3.56 -4.35
N LYS A 22 -10.56 4.46 -4.89
CA LYS A 22 -11.06 4.42 -6.25
C LYS A 22 -10.28 5.42 -7.09
N LEU A 23 -9.51 4.90 -8.04
CA LEU A 23 -8.67 5.72 -8.91
C LEU A 23 -9.43 6.11 -10.18
N GLU A 24 -9.24 7.36 -10.61
CA GLU A 24 -9.70 7.84 -11.91
C GLU A 24 -8.85 7.24 -13.05
N THR A 25 -9.43 7.15 -14.24
CA THR A 25 -8.71 6.62 -15.41
C THR A 25 -7.51 7.52 -15.76
N GLY A 26 -6.36 6.91 -16.03
CA GLY A 26 -5.15 7.61 -16.46
C GLY A 26 -4.01 7.50 -15.44
N LYS A 27 -3.44 8.64 -15.05
CA LYS A 27 -2.28 8.69 -14.15
C LYS A 27 -2.72 9.04 -12.73
N THR A 28 -2.43 8.13 -11.80
CA THR A 28 -2.46 8.43 -10.35
C THR A 28 -1.05 8.76 -9.88
N THR A 29 -0.93 9.76 -9.01
CA THR A 29 0.33 10.11 -8.32
C THR A 29 0.08 10.09 -6.83
N LEU A 30 1.05 9.58 -6.06
CA LEU A 30 1.00 9.52 -4.61
C LEU A 30 2.10 10.41 -4.00
N PRO A 31 1.85 11.05 -2.84
CA PRO A 31 0.55 11.17 -2.17
C PRO A 31 -0.51 11.85 -3.06
N GLN A 32 -1.79 11.51 -2.87
CA GLN A 32 -2.88 12.02 -3.73
C GLN A 32 -3.07 13.53 -3.55
N ALA A 33 -3.67 14.22 -4.52
CA ALA A 33 -3.79 15.69 -4.48
C ALA A 33 -4.67 16.20 -3.32
N ASP A 34 -5.62 15.40 -2.86
CA ASP A 34 -6.50 15.67 -1.71
C ASP A 34 -5.93 15.14 -0.38
N SER A 35 -4.74 14.54 -0.41
CA SER A 35 -4.02 14.07 0.78
C SER A 35 -3.61 15.24 1.68
N PRO A 36 -3.75 15.13 3.01
CA PRO A 36 -3.15 16.07 3.95
C PRO A 36 -1.60 16.01 3.95
N ARG A 37 -1.00 14.96 3.39
CA ARG A 37 0.45 14.78 3.23
C ARG A 37 0.88 15.07 1.79
N THR A 38 1.97 15.83 1.61
CA THR A 38 2.52 16.16 0.28
C THR A 38 3.71 15.28 -0.14
N SER A 39 4.23 14.46 0.77
CA SER A 39 5.39 13.58 0.52
C SER A 39 5.35 12.39 1.46
N PHE A 40 5.90 11.25 1.03
CA PHE A 40 6.19 10.13 1.93
C PHE A 40 7.42 10.47 2.79
N PRO A 41 7.32 10.45 4.12
CA PRO A 41 8.49 10.56 4.96
C PRO A 41 9.32 9.28 4.78
N ILE A 42 10.59 9.43 4.40
CA ILE A 42 11.53 8.32 4.38
C ILE A 42 12.09 8.19 5.77
N GLU A 43 11.51 7.29 6.55
CA GLU A 43 11.93 6.95 7.91
C GLU A 43 12.52 5.54 7.93
N GLY A 44 13.37 5.25 8.91
CA GLY A 44 13.95 3.92 9.11
C GLY A 44 15.44 3.81 8.80
N ARG A 45 15.90 2.57 8.63
CA ARG A 45 17.32 2.26 8.43
C ARG A 45 17.64 2.22 6.94
N PRO A 46 18.86 2.62 6.53
CA PRO A 46 19.32 2.37 5.17
C PRO A 46 19.18 0.89 4.82
N GLY A 47 18.61 0.61 3.67
CA GLY A 47 18.15 -0.73 3.33
C GLY A 47 17.40 -0.75 2.01
N LYS A 48 16.89 -1.93 1.66
CA LYS A 48 16.00 -2.11 0.52
C LYS A 48 14.59 -2.20 1.04
N GLU A 49 13.67 -1.53 0.37
CA GLU A 49 12.25 -1.55 0.70
C GLU A 49 11.44 -1.80 -0.58
N GLN A 50 10.18 -2.20 -0.42
CA GLN A 50 9.31 -2.56 -1.53
C GLN A 50 7.98 -1.81 -1.45
N ILE A 51 7.47 -1.41 -2.61
CA ILE A 51 6.10 -0.91 -2.76
C ILE A 51 5.34 -1.89 -3.64
N LEU A 52 4.20 -2.35 -3.14
CA LEU A 52 3.27 -3.23 -3.85
C LEU A 52 1.97 -2.47 -4.12
N ALA A 53 1.46 -2.56 -5.34
CA ALA A 53 0.15 -2.06 -5.74
C ALA A 53 -0.71 -3.22 -6.24
N ILE A 54 -1.87 -3.39 -5.62
CA ILE A 54 -2.90 -4.35 -6.05
C ILE A 54 -4.03 -3.53 -6.67
N ILE A 55 -4.22 -3.69 -7.98
CA ILE A 55 -5.19 -2.94 -8.77
C ILE A 55 -6.30 -3.88 -9.20
N THR A 56 -7.54 -3.52 -8.86
CA THR A 56 -8.73 -4.31 -9.16
C THR A 56 -9.84 -3.44 -9.76
N PRO A 57 -10.75 -4.02 -10.56
CA PRO A 57 -11.86 -3.27 -11.18
C PRO A 57 -12.95 -2.87 -10.18
N LYS A 58 -12.98 -3.50 -9.01
CA LYS A 58 -13.95 -3.25 -7.94
C LYS A 58 -13.22 -3.07 -6.62
N ILE A 59 -13.77 -2.21 -5.76
CA ILE A 59 -13.29 -2.03 -4.40
C ILE A 59 -13.34 -3.41 -3.70
N PRO A 60 -12.21 -3.88 -3.15
CA PRO A 60 -12.16 -5.18 -2.48
C PRO A 60 -13.02 -5.13 -1.20
N ASN A 61 -13.72 -6.23 -0.91
CA ASN A 61 -14.52 -6.36 0.32
C ASN A 61 -13.63 -6.77 1.50
N LEU A 62 -12.65 -5.93 1.82
CA LEU A 62 -11.71 -6.12 2.94
C LEU A 62 -12.16 -5.22 4.08
N GLU A 63 -12.81 -5.80 5.09
CA GLU A 63 -13.43 -5.06 6.21
C GLU A 63 -12.42 -4.32 7.09
N TRP A 64 -11.14 -4.72 7.03
CA TRP A 64 -10.06 -4.12 7.81
C TRP A 64 -9.40 -2.92 7.13
N LEU A 65 -9.82 -2.53 5.92
CA LEU A 65 -9.22 -1.38 5.25
C LEU A 65 -9.31 -0.12 6.13
N PRO A 66 -8.26 0.73 6.15
CA PRO A 66 -8.26 1.92 7.01
C PRO A 66 -9.33 2.93 6.59
N ASN A 67 -9.55 3.97 7.38
CA ASN A 67 -10.28 5.13 6.89
C ASN A 67 -9.34 6.06 6.09
N PRO A 68 -9.87 6.87 5.16
CA PRO A 68 -9.08 7.82 4.35
C PRO A 68 -8.21 8.81 5.13
N SER A 69 -8.54 9.09 6.39
CA SER A 69 -7.78 10.02 7.25
C SER A 69 -6.76 9.33 8.16
N ASP A 70 -6.78 8.00 8.23
CA ASP A 70 -5.96 7.25 9.17
C ASP A 70 -4.50 7.17 8.70
N GLU A 71 -3.57 7.01 9.64
CA GLU A 71 -2.20 6.64 9.30
C GLU A 71 -2.16 5.24 8.63
N PRO A 72 -1.13 4.92 7.83
CA PRO A 72 -1.01 3.61 7.21
C PRO A 72 -1.15 2.47 8.21
N LEU A 73 -2.01 1.50 7.90
CA LEU A 73 -2.31 0.38 8.80
C LEU A 73 -1.25 -0.72 8.64
N THR A 74 -0.56 -1.07 9.72
CA THR A 74 0.31 -2.25 9.75
C THR A 74 -0.53 -3.52 9.59
N LEU A 75 -0.18 -4.33 8.60
CA LEU A 75 -0.88 -5.55 8.27
C LEU A 75 -0.44 -6.69 9.18
N THR A 76 -1.43 -7.31 9.83
CA THR A 76 -1.26 -8.56 10.57
C THR A 76 -1.29 -9.75 9.60
N GLU A 77 -0.93 -10.93 10.10
CA GLU A 77 -1.03 -12.18 9.34
C GLU A 77 -2.46 -12.43 8.82
N ASP A 78 -3.48 -12.17 9.65
CA ASP A 78 -4.88 -12.33 9.25
C ASP A 78 -5.28 -11.37 8.10
N TYR A 79 -4.82 -10.12 8.14
CA TYR A 79 -5.07 -9.16 7.07
C TYR A 79 -4.35 -9.56 5.77
N LEU A 80 -3.14 -10.09 5.88
CA LEU A 80 -2.39 -10.62 4.73
C LEU A 80 -3.09 -11.85 4.13
N ASN A 81 -3.57 -12.79 4.95
CA ASN A 81 -4.28 -13.97 4.48
C ASN A 81 -5.56 -13.60 3.73
N THR A 82 -6.37 -12.69 4.27
CA THR A 82 -7.59 -12.22 3.60
C THR A 82 -7.29 -11.45 2.30
N LEU A 83 -6.20 -10.70 2.24
CA LEU A 83 -5.73 -10.05 1.01
C LEU A 83 -5.29 -11.07 -0.05
N LEU A 84 -4.52 -12.08 0.35
CA LEU A 84 -4.09 -13.16 -0.52
C LEU A 84 -5.29 -13.94 -1.07
N ASP A 85 -6.24 -14.30 -0.21
CA ASP A 85 -7.47 -14.98 -0.62
C ASP A 85 -8.25 -14.14 -1.64
N TYR A 86 -8.39 -12.83 -1.42
CA TYR A 86 -9.04 -11.95 -2.37
C TYR A 86 -8.31 -11.91 -3.72
N THR A 87 -6.99 -11.72 -3.71
CA THR A 87 -6.20 -11.62 -4.95
C THR A 87 -6.20 -12.92 -5.75
N ASN A 88 -6.10 -14.07 -5.09
CA ASN A 88 -6.10 -15.39 -5.73
C ASN A 88 -7.46 -15.76 -6.36
N ASN A 89 -8.57 -15.26 -5.82
CA ASN A 89 -9.92 -15.56 -6.30
C ASN A 89 -10.47 -14.51 -7.29
N SER A 90 -9.82 -13.36 -7.43
CA SER A 90 -10.23 -12.31 -8.36
C SER A 90 -9.61 -12.50 -9.75
N LYS A 91 -10.46 -12.56 -10.78
CA LYS A 91 -10.04 -12.82 -12.17
C LYS A 91 -9.38 -11.63 -12.87
N GLU A 92 -9.54 -10.42 -12.34
CA GLU A 92 -9.12 -9.16 -12.98
C GLU A 92 -8.24 -8.34 -12.03
N THR A 93 -7.33 -9.01 -11.34
CA THR A 93 -6.34 -8.36 -10.45
C THR A 93 -5.03 -8.14 -11.20
N GLN A 94 -4.48 -6.93 -11.10
CA GLN A 94 -3.10 -6.64 -11.48
C GLN A 94 -2.27 -6.38 -10.24
N ILE A 95 -1.12 -7.03 -10.15
CA ILE A 95 -0.16 -6.83 -9.06
C ILE A 95 1.10 -6.22 -9.66
N LEU A 96 1.43 -5.02 -9.22
CA LEU A 96 2.64 -4.30 -9.60
C LEU A 96 3.52 -4.13 -8.37
N TYR A 97 4.83 -4.25 -8.53
CA TYR A 97 5.76 -3.99 -7.45
C TYR A 97 6.98 -3.23 -7.95
N THR A 98 7.62 -2.52 -7.03
CA THR A 98 8.91 -1.89 -7.26
C THR A 98 9.73 -1.94 -6.00
N GLU A 99 11.05 -1.99 -6.14
CA GLU A 99 11.99 -1.93 -5.04
C GLU A 99 12.69 -0.57 -5.05
N TYR A 100 12.95 -0.02 -3.87
CA TYR A 100 13.76 1.17 -3.72
C TYR A 100 14.81 0.97 -2.63
N GLN A 101 15.88 1.76 -2.70
CA GLN A 101 16.94 1.74 -1.71
C GLN A 101 16.92 3.04 -0.90
N VAL A 102 16.81 2.91 0.41
CA VAL A 102 17.03 4.02 1.34
C VAL A 102 18.54 4.14 1.56
N VAL A 103 19.09 5.29 1.17
CA VAL A 103 20.50 5.65 1.36
C VAL A 103 20.62 6.76 2.40
N LYS A 104 21.77 6.83 3.09
CA LYS A 104 22.07 7.93 4.03
C LYS A 104 22.43 9.21 3.31
#